data_AF-A0A1I1MXB4-F1
#
_entry.id   AF-A0A1I1MXB4-F1
#
_cell.length_a   1.000
_cell.length_b   1.000
_cell.length_c   1.000
_cell.angle_alpha   90.00
_cell.angle_beta   90.00
_cell.angle_gamma   90.00
#
_symmetry.space_group_name_H-M   'P 1'
#
loop_
_entity.id
_entity.type
_entity.pdbx_description
1 polymer ?
#
loop_
_entity_poly.entity_id
_entity_poly.type
_entity_poly.pdbx_seq_one_letter_code
_entity_poly.pdbx_strand_id
1 'polypeptide(L)' 'MDFNAHMRNTAYLDKSADARLTSTAGWFDLRQRKLTVPPPNLAEPLRALDHTDDFQVLPNSAR' A
#
# COMPACT_ATOMS: atom_id res chain seq x y z
N MET A 1 14.91 3.10 -0.74
CA MET A 1 13.46 3.28 -0.55
C MET A 1 12.85 1.90 -0.44
N ASP A 2 12.18 1.64 0.66
CA ASP A 2 11.47 0.41 0.96
C ASP A 2 10.11 0.36 0.25
N PHE A 3 9.74 -0.82 -0.22
CA PHE A 3 8.67 -1.02 -1.20
C PHE A 3 7.34 -1.48 -0.59
N ASN A 4 7.26 -1.49 0.74
CA ASN A 4 6.07 -1.89 1.48
C ASN A 4 5.16 -0.68 1.68
N ALA A 5 4.25 -0.47 0.73
CA ALA A 5 3.19 0.51 0.85
C ALA A 5 2.10 -0.03 1.78
N HIS A 6 1.95 0.56 2.97
CA HIS A 6 0.71 0.39 3.72
C HIS A 6 -0.41 1.09 2.95
N MET A 7 -1.31 0.29 2.39
CA MET A 7 -2.47 0.80 1.68
C MET A 7 -3.68 0.66 2.60
N ARG A 8 -4.26 1.80 2.96
CA ARG A 8 -5.56 1.80 3.62
C ARG A 8 -6.63 1.56 2.56
N ASN A 9 -7.31 0.42 2.65
CA ASN A 9 -8.48 0.13 1.82
C ASN A 9 -9.75 0.39 2.66
N THR A 10 -10.69 1.16 2.12
CA THR A 10 -12.02 1.29 2.73
C THR A 10 -13.04 0.76 1.73
N ALA A 11 -13.69 -0.34 2.10
CA ALA A 11 -14.76 -0.94 1.32
C ALA A 11 -16.11 -0.60 1.96
N TYR A 12 -17.02 -0.03 1.19
CA TYR A 12 -18.38 0.27 1.63
C TYR A 12 -19.32 -0.80 1.07
N LEU A 13 -20.06 -1.48 1.95
CA LEU A 13 -21.30 -2.12 1.52
C LEU A 13 -22.34 -1.01 1.51
N ASP A 14 -23.13 -0.89 0.43
CA ASP A 14 -24.15 0.15 0.18
C ASP A 14 -25.33 0.16 1.20
N LYS A 15 -25.11 -0.35 2.41
CA LYS A 15 -26.07 -0.53 3.48
C LYS A 15 -25.60 -0.03 4.85
N SER A 16 -24.29 0.07 5.09
CA SER A 16 -23.64 0.71 6.24
C SER A 16 -22.19 0.21 6.32
N ALA A 17 -21.20 1.10 6.46
CA ALA A 17 -19.83 0.69 6.73
C ALA A 17 -19.67 0.37 8.22
N ASP A 18 -19.96 -0.88 8.61
CA ASP A 18 -19.72 -1.34 9.99
C ASP A 18 -18.30 -1.91 10.22
N ALA A 19 -17.45 -1.90 9.18
CA ALA A 19 -16.09 -2.41 9.29
C ALA A 19 -15.07 -1.52 8.57
N ARG A 20 -14.00 -1.16 9.30
CA ARG A 20 -12.79 -0.52 8.76
C ARG A 20 -11.64 -1.52 8.85
N LEU A 21 -11.03 -1.83 7.71
CA LEU A 21 -9.88 -2.72 7.62
C LEU A 21 -8.62 -1.89 7.33
N THR A 22 -7.54 -2.18 8.07
CA THR A 22 -6.20 -1.69 7.74
C THR A 22 -5.34 -2.89 7.36
N SER A 23 -4.64 -2.80 6.23
CA SER A 23 -3.75 -3.87 5.75
C SER A 23 -2.39 -3.31 5.38
N THR A 24 -1.35 -4.07 5.68
CA THR A 24 -0.01 -3.86 5.16
C THR A 24 0.12 -4.63 3.86
N ALA A 25 0.49 -3.95 2.77
CA ALA A 25 0.70 -4.59 1.48
C ALA A 25 2.12 -4.29 0.95
N GLY A 26 2.55 -5.10 -0.01
CA GLY A 26 3.82 -4.93 -0.69
C GLY A 26 3.76 -5.59 -2.06
N TRP A 27 4.63 -5.15 -2.97
CA TRP A 27 4.76 -5.80 -4.26
C TRP A 27 5.58 -7.07 -4.11
N PHE A 28 5.12 -8.16 -4.70
CA PHE A 28 5.75 -9.47 -4.56
C PHE A 28 6.05 -10.05 -5.93
N ASP A 29 7.33 -10.28 -6.21
CA ASP A 29 7.75 -11.01 -7.41
C ASP A 29 7.46 -12.49 -7.19
N LEU A 30 6.48 -13.03 -7.94
CA LEU A 30 6.05 -14.42 -7.82
C LEU A 30 7.11 -15.42 -8.31
N ARG A 31 8.02 -15.01 -9.20
CA ARG A 31 9.11 -15.85 -9.69
C ARG A 31 10.23 -15.93 -8.67
N GLN A 32 10.63 -14.77 -8.13
CA GLN A 32 11.73 -14.68 -7.16
C GLN A 32 11.28 -14.97 -5.72
N ARG A 33 9.96 -15.01 -5.46
CA ARG A 33 9.34 -15.15 -4.14
C ARG A 33 9.85 -14.13 -3.14
N LYS A 34 9.98 -12.89 -3.59
CA LYS A 34 10.57 -11.79 -2.83
C LYS A 34 9.70 -10.56 -2.93
N LEU A 35 9.67 -9.78 -1.85
CA LEU A 35 9.16 -8.42 -1.91
C LEU A 35 10.03 -7.61 -2.88
N THR A 36 9.37 -6.83 -3.71
CA THR A 36 9.96 -6.03 -4.78
C THR A 36 9.25 -4.70 -4.85
N VAL A 37 9.70 -3.89 -5.79
CA VAL A 37 9.19 -2.57 -6.13
C VAL A 37 8.00 -2.71 -7.07
N PRO A 38 6.95 -1.86 -6.96
CA PRO A 38 5.98 -1.78 -8.04
C PRO A 38 6.68 -1.38 -9.34
N PRO A 39 6.27 -1.91 -10.50
CA PRO A 39 6.70 -1.41 -11.80
C PRO A 39 6.60 0.14 -11.88
N PRO A 40 7.55 0.84 -12.54
CA PRO A 40 7.59 2.32 -12.50
C PRO A 40 6.30 3.00 -12.94
N ASN A 41 5.65 2.46 -13.98
CA ASN A 41 4.37 2.94 -14.51
C ASN A 41 3.20 2.84 -13.51
N LEU A 42 3.37 2.11 -12.42
CA LEU A 42 2.42 2.03 -11.31
C LEU A 42 2.94 2.74 -10.06
N ALA A 43 4.25 2.65 -9.80
CA ALA A 43 4.88 3.27 -8.65
C ALA A 43 4.76 4.81 -8.67
N GLU A 44 4.89 5.42 -9.84
CA GLU A 44 4.79 6.89 -10.00
C GLU A 44 3.36 7.40 -9.76
N PRO A 45 2.31 6.87 -10.42
CA PRO A 45 0.94 7.29 -10.12
C PRO A 45 0.55 7.10 -8.66
N LEU A 46 0.94 5.98 -8.02
CA LEU A 46 0.64 5.72 -6.61
C LEU A 46 1.26 6.76 -5.67
N ARG A 47 2.46 7.25 -5.98
CA ARG A 47 3.12 8.32 -5.21
C ARG A 47 2.54 9.71 -5.49
N ALA A 48 1.85 9.88 -6.61
CA ALA A 48 1.22 11.14 -7.01
C ALA A 48 -0.22 11.27 -6.48
N LEU A 49 -0.77 10.21 -5.87
CA LEU A 49 -2.08 10.29 -5.22
C LEU A 49 -2.02 11.24 -4.02
N ASP A 50 -3.12 11.97 -3.81
CA ASP A 50 -3.27 12.81 -2.63
C ASP A 50 -3.16 11.97 -1.36
N HIS A 51 -2.34 12.45 -0.42
CA HIS A 51 -2.21 11.85 0.89
C HIS A 51 -3.33 12.35 1.81
N THR A 52 -3.88 11.45 2.61
CA THR A 52 -4.81 11.83 3.69
C THR A 52 -4.04 12.44 4.86
N ASP A 53 -4.74 13.17 5.74
CA ASP A 53 -4.12 13.83 6.90
C ASP A 53 -3.37 12.86 7.84
N ASP A 54 -3.80 11.59 7.88
CA ASP A 54 -3.19 10.53 8.69
C ASP A 54 -2.11 9.72 7.94
N PHE A 55 -1.68 10.17 6.75
CA PHE A 55 -0.65 9.50 5.97
C PHE A 55 0.70 9.49 6.69
N GLN A 56 1.33 8.33 6.75
CA GLN A 56 2.64 8.15 7.38
C GLN A 56 3.56 7.32 6.49
N VAL A 57 4.78 7.82 6.27
CA VAL A 57 5.87 7.04 5.68
C VAL A 57 6.50 6.21 6.80
N LEU A 58 6.43 4.89 6.69
CA LEU A 58 7.00 4.00 7.68
C LEU A 58 8.50 3.77 7.43
N PRO A 59 9.28 3.50 8.49
CA PRO A 59 10.68 3.15 8.34
C PRO A 59 10.85 1.77 7.67
N ASN A 60 11.94 1.62 6.92
CA ASN A 60 12.27 0.41 6.19
C ASN A 60 12.25 -0.84 7.07
N SER A 61 11.44 -1.83 6.67
CA SER A 61 11.31 -3.12 7.36
C SER A 61 12.43 -4.12 7.04
N ALA A 62 13.28 -3.83 6.04
CA ALA A 62 14.47 -4.64 5.75
C ALA A 62 15.59 -4.26 6.73
N ARG A 63 15.82 -5.12 7.73
CA ARG A 63 17.06 -5.16 8.52
C ARG A 63 18.18 -5.79 7.72
#